data_AF-A0A256BQG4-F1
#
_entry.id   AF-A0A256BQG4-F1
#
_cell.length_a   1.000
_cell.length_b   1.000
_cell.length_c   1.000
_cell.angle_alpha   90.00
_cell.angle_beta   90.00
_cell.angle_gamma   90.00
#
_symmetry.space_group_name_H-M   'P 1'
#
loop_
_entity.id
_entity.type
_entity.pdbx_description
1 polymer ?
#
loop_
_entity_poly.entity_id
_entity_poly.type
_entity_poly.pdbx_seq_one_letter_code
_entity_poly.pdbx_strand_id
1 'polypeptide(L)'
;MSIKVTDEMQVLVGTELRRGTSKSRIASLLDLPYDEAVEVINVVKDSVRPDVGDEIRFTFRDRKMVGQIEKLLTNSAVVKIYWEYSDEEMREICESKTIVNFKDIDEYVKVPS
;
A
#
# COMPACT_ATOMS: atom_id res chain seq x y z
N MET A 1 -16.07 -21.04 -7.98
CA MET A 1 -15.01 -21.15 -9.02
C MET A 1 -13.98 -20.09 -8.66
N SER A 2 -12.69 -20.40 -8.60
CA SER A 2 -11.69 -19.33 -8.37
C SER A 2 -11.19 -18.83 -9.72
N ILE A 3 -11.36 -17.54 -9.99
CA ILE A 3 -10.81 -16.91 -11.18
C ILE A 3 -9.29 -16.93 -11.10
N LYS A 4 -8.64 -17.41 -12.16
CA LYS A 4 -7.18 -17.37 -12.27
C LYS A 4 -6.78 -15.95 -12.68
N VAL A 5 -6.20 -15.20 -11.74
CA VAL A 5 -5.69 -13.85 -12.01
C VAL A 5 -4.50 -13.93 -12.96
N THR A 6 -4.57 -13.20 -14.07
CA THR A 6 -3.47 -13.06 -15.05
C THR A 6 -2.58 -11.88 -14.71
N ASP A 7 -1.36 -11.85 -15.25
CA ASP A 7 -0.43 -10.74 -15.05
C ASP A 7 -1.00 -9.40 -15.56
N GLU A 8 -1.78 -9.42 -16.66
CA GLU A 8 -2.46 -8.23 -17.17
C GLU A 8 -3.52 -7.71 -16.19
N MET A 9 -4.33 -8.62 -15.61
CA MET A 9 -5.29 -8.27 -14.57
C MET A 9 -4.59 -7.72 -13.33
N GLN A 10 -3.47 -8.32 -12.93
CA GLN A 10 -2.65 -7.89 -11.80
C GLN A 10 -2.17 -6.44 -11.98
N VAL A 11 -1.61 -6.12 -13.16
CA VAL A 11 -1.10 -4.78 -13.48
C VAL A 11 -2.23 -3.75 -13.55
N LEU A 12 -3.33 -4.09 -14.23
CA LEU A 12 -4.49 -3.21 -14.38
C LEU A 12 -5.10 -2.87 -13.02
N VAL A 13 -5.46 -3.90 -12.25
CA VAL A 13 -6.10 -3.73 -10.94
C VAL A 13 -5.18 -3.01 -9.98
N GLY A 14 -3.90 -3.37 -9.91
CA GLY A 14 -2.93 -2.69 -9.04
C GLY A 14 -2.78 -1.21 -9.38
N THR A 15 -2.78 -0.86 -10.66
CA THR A 15 -2.68 0.54 -11.12
C THR A 15 -3.94 1.34 -10.77
N GLU A 16 -5.11 0.78 -11.03
CA GLU A 16 -6.38 1.46 -10.78
C GLU A 16 -6.67 1.59 -9.26
N LEU A 17 -6.27 0.61 -8.44
CA LEU A 17 -6.34 0.73 -6.99
C LEU A 17 -5.47 1.87 -6.45
N ARG A 18 -4.24 2.04 -6.98
CA ARG A 18 -3.37 3.18 -6.62
C ARG A 18 -3.97 4.53 -7.00
N ARG A 19 -4.68 4.59 -8.13
CA ARG A 19 -5.41 5.79 -8.59
C ARG A 19 -6.68 6.10 -7.78
N GLY A 20 -7.10 5.20 -6.89
CA GLY A 20 -8.33 5.35 -6.14
C GLY A 20 -9.60 5.06 -6.95
N THR A 21 -9.47 4.33 -8.07
CA THR A 21 -10.58 3.96 -8.93
C THR A 21 -11.57 3.05 -8.20
N SER A 22 -12.87 3.25 -8.42
CA SER A 22 -13.93 2.45 -7.78
C SER A 22 -13.93 0.99 -8.26
N LYS A 23 -14.37 0.07 -7.40
CA LYS A 23 -14.48 -1.36 -7.75
C LYS A 23 -15.38 -1.60 -8.97
N SER A 24 -16.50 -0.87 -9.08
CA SER A 24 -17.40 -0.96 -10.23
C SER A 24 -16.73 -0.54 -11.53
N ARG A 25 -15.91 0.51 -11.50
CA ARG A 25 -15.15 0.94 -12.67
C ARG A 25 -14.07 -0.06 -13.05
N ILE A 26 -13.38 -0.65 -12.07
CA ILE A 26 -12.41 -1.73 -12.31
C ILE A 26 -13.11 -2.95 -12.94
N ALA A 27 -14.31 -3.32 -12.48
CA ALA A 27 -15.09 -4.40 -13.07
C ALA A 27 -15.41 -4.15 -14.55
N SER A 28 -15.81 -2.92 -14.90
CA SER A 28 -16.01 -2.55 -16.31
C SER A 28 -14.72 -2.56 -17.14
N LEU A 29 -13.56 -2.27 -16.55
CA LEU A 29 -12.27 -2.31 -17.25
C LEU A 29 -11.77 -3.75 -17.46
N LEU A 30 -12.10 -4.66 -16.54
CA LEU A 30 -11.80 -6.09 -16.64
C LEU A 30 -12.75 -6.84 -17.57
N ASP A 31 -13.87 -6.21 -17.97
CA ASP A 31 -14.99 -6.85 -18.69
C ASP A 31 -15.51 -8.09 -17.95
N LEU A 32 -15.62 -7.99 -16.61
CA LEU A 32 -16.10 -9.06 -15.74
C LEU A 32 -17.39 -8.65 -15.01
N PRO A 33 -18.24 -9.62 -14.66
CA PRO A 33 -19.29 -9.41 -13.68
C PRO A 33 -18.74 -8.83 -12.38
N TYR A 34 -19.53 -8.01 -11.69
CA TYR A 34 -19.05 -7.28 -10.50
C TYR A 34 -18.49 -8.22 -9.42
N ASP A 35 -19.18 -9.32 -9.12
CA ASP A 35 -18.77 -10.26 -8.07
C ASP A 35 -17.43 -10.94 -8.42
N GLU A 36 -17.25 -11.32 -9.68
CA GLU A 36 -16.02 -11.88 -10.23
C GLU A 36 -14.86 -10.88 -10.17
N ALA A 37 -15.11 -9.63 -10.57
CA ALA A 37 -14.13 -8.56 -10.46
C ALA A 37 -13.73 -8.28 -9.00
N VAL A 38 -14.65 -8.39 -8.05
CA VAL A 38 -14.36 -8.25 -6.62
C VAL A 38 -13.41 -9.35 -6.13
N GLU A 39 -13.56 -10.59 -6.61
CA GLU A 39 -12.61 -11.67 -6.30
C GLU A 39 -11.21 -11.35 -6.82
N VAL A 40 -11.09 -10.94 -8.08
CA VAL A 40 -9.80 -10.53 -8.69
C VAL A 40 -9.18 -9.37 -7.90
N ILE A 41 -9.97 -8.35 -7.55
CA ILE A 41 -9.51 -7.20 -6.76
C ILE A 41 -8.96 -7.65 -5.41
N ASN A 42 -9.63 -8.57 -4.72
CA ASN A 42 -9.17 -9.05 -3.42
C ASN A 42 -7.86 -9.84 -3.54
N VAL A 43 -7.74 -10.74 -4.51
CA VAL A 43 -6.50 -11.50 -4.76
C VAL A 43 -5.32 -10.55 -5.04
N VAL A 44 -5.52 -9.55 -5.90
CA VAL A 44 -4.49 -8.55 -6.21
C VAL A 44 -4.14 -7.74 -4.96
N LYS A 45 -5.13 -7.28 -4.18
CA LYS A 45 -4.90 -6.55 -2.93
C LYS A 45 -4.10 -7.36 -1.93
N ASP A 46 -4.43 -8.64 -1.75
CA ASP A 46 -3.75 -9.51 -0.81
C ASP A 46 -2.31 -9.79 -1.23
N SER A 47 -2.04 -9.89 -2.54
CA SER A 47 -0.68 -10.11 -3.06
C SER A 47 0.28 -8.90 -2.90
N VAL A 48 -0.25 -7.70 -2.68
CA VAL A 48 0.54 -6.47 -2.47
C VAL A 48 0.37 -5.91 -1.06
N ARG A 49 -0.31 -6.66 -0.19
CA ARG A 49 -0.55 -6.24 1.19
C ARG A 49 0.78 -6.32 1.96
N PRO A 50 1.18 -5.24 2.65
CA PRO A 50 2.38 -5.26 3.47
C PRO A 50 2.22 -6.17 4.69
N ASP A 51 3.34 -6.62 5.22
CA ASP A 51 3.44 -7.41 6.44
C ASP A 51 3.95 -6.60 7.64
N VAL A 52 3.68 -7.10 8.85
CA VAL A 52 4.29 -6.54 10.07
C VAL A 52 5.78 -6.85 10.06
N GLY A 53 6.60 -5.82 10.32
CA GLY A 53 8.05 -5.90 10.25
C GLY A 53 8.64 -5.36 8.95
N ASP A 54 7.83 -5.19 7.90
CA ASP A 54 8.28 -4.57 6.66
C ASP A 54 8.74 -3.14 6.90
N GLU A 55 9.88 -2.81 6.31
CA GLU A 55 10.42 -1.46 6.30
C GLU A 55 10.03 -0.79 4.99
N ILE A 56 9.49 0.41 5.08
CA ILE A 56 8.91 1.12 3.96
C ILE A 56 9.43 2.55 3.89
N ARG A 57 9.56 3.04 2.66
CA ARG A 57 9.62 4.48 2.38
C ARG A 57 8.22 4.96 2.04
N PHE A 58 7.88 6.14 2.54
CA PHE A 58 6.61 6.81 2.27
C PHE A 58 6.82 8.31 2.26
N THR A 59 5.91 9.02 1.61
CA THR A 59 5.92 10.48 1.56
C THR A 59 4.87 11.03 2.52
N PHE A 60 5.27 11.92 3.42
CA PHE A 60 4.37 12.60 4.35
C PHE A 60 4.61 14.10 4.29
N ARG A 61 3.58 14.88 3.93
CA ARG A 61 3.68 16.34 3.72
C ARG A 61 4.85 16.73 2.80
N ASP A 62 4.97 16.02 1.67
CA ASP A 62 6.03 16.19 0.68
C ASP A 62 7.46 15.91 1.19
N ARG A 63 7.59 15.32 2.39
CA ARG A 63 8.87 14.89 2.97
C ARG A 63 9.02 13.38 2.88
N LYS A 64 10.23 12.94 2.54
CA LYS A 64 10.57 11.51 2.47
C LYS A 64 10.80 10.97 3.86
N MET A 65 10.08 9.91 4.19
CA MET A 65 10.11 9.26 5.48
C MET A 65 10.43 7.78 5.30
N VAL A 66 11.05 7.18 6.31
CA VAL A 66 11.32 5.75 6.37
C VAL A 66 10.87 5.22 7.73
N GLY A 67 10.32 4.03 7.75
CA GLY A 67 9.95 3.39 9.01
C GLY A 67 9.55 1.93 8.84
N GLN A 68 9.25 1.30 9.96
CA GLN A 68 8.86 -0.11 10.03
C GLN A 68 7.40 -0.25 10.43
N ILE A 69 6.69 -1.13 9.74
CA ILE A 69 5.30 -1.47 10.05
C ILE A 69 5.26 -2.26 11.36
N GLU A 70 4.61 -1.72 12.38
CA GLU A 70 4.38 -2.42 13.65
C GLU A 70 2.99 -3.03 13.75
N LYS A 71 2.02 -2.51 13.00
CA LYS A 71 0.63 -3.00 13.02
C LYS A 71 -0.09 -2.71 11.71
N LEU A 72 -0.79 -3.70 11.18
CA LEU A 72 -1.69 -3.54 10.04
C LEU A 72 -3.10 -3.12 10.48
N LEU A 73 -3.69 -2.20 9.73
CA LEU A 73 -5.10 -1.81 9.77
C LEU A 73 -5.76 -2.27 8.46
N THR A 74 -7.00 -1.83 8.21
CA THR A 74 -7.78 -2.28 7.03
C THR A 74 -7.16 -1.82 5.70
N ASN A 75 -6.70 -0.57 5.61
CA ASN A 75 -6.09 0.00 4.38
C ASN A 75 -4.83 0.83 4.70
N SER A 76 -4.30 0.70 5.91
CA SER A 76 -3.19 1.48 6.43
C SER A 76 -2.39 0.67 7.45
N ALA A 77 -1.25 1.20 7.87
CA ALA A 77 -0.39 0.63 8.87
C ALA A 77 0.04 1.68 9.90
N VAL A 78 0.28 1.23 11.13
CA VAL A 78 1.06 1.99 12.12
C VAL A 78 2.53 1.74 11.83
N VAL A 79 3.26 2.82 11.60
CA VAL A 79 4.66 2.80 11.18
C VAL A 79 5.50 3.50 12.24
N LYS A 80 6.48 2.80 12.79
CA LYS A 80 7.52 3.40 13.64
C LYS A 80 8.55 4.08 12.74
N ILE A 81 8.74 5.39 12.96
CA ILE A 81 9.62 6.21 12.12
C ILE A 81 11.09 5.92 12.47
N TYR A 82 11.90 5.71 11.44
CA TYR A 82 13.35 5.67 11.54
C TYR A 82 13.91 7.05 11.23
N TRP A 83 14.16 7.84 12.29
CA TRP A 83 14.58 9.23 12.18
C TRP A 83 15.93 9.41 11.49
N GLU A 84 16.83 8.43 11.59
CA GLU A 84 18.13 8.44 10.91
C GLU A 84 18.01 8.38 9.37
N TYR A 85 16.84 7.96 8.87
CA TYR A 85 16.56 7.77 7.44
C TYR A 85 15.38 8.63 6.97
N SER A 86 14.92 9.56 7.79
CA SER A 86 13.76 10.44 7.53
C SER A 86 14.17 11.91 7.53
N ASP A 87 13.36 12.76 6.92
CA ASP A 87 13.59 14.21 6.94
C ASP A 87 13.55 14.76 8.38
N GLU A 88 14.62 15.46 8.78
CA GLU A 88 14.80 15.96 10.15
C GLU A 88 13.76 17.01 10.53
N GLU A 89 13.26 17.80 9.57
CA GLU A 89 12.21 18.79 9.82
C GLU A 89 10.93 18.13 10.38
N MET A 90 10.69 16.87 10.01
CA MET A 90 9.52 16.13 10.49
C MET A 90 9.63 15.67 11.94
N ARG A 91 10.84 15.68 12.53
CA ARG A 91 11.08 15.24 13.91
C ARG A 91 10.45 16.15 14.96
N GLU A 92 10.28 17.43 14.63
CA GLU A 92 9.58 18.39 15.49
C GLU A 92 8.06 18.34 15.33
N ILE A 93 7.57 17.71 14.26
CA ILE A 93 6.14 17.72 13.87
C ILE A 93 5.47 16.39 14.20
N CYS A 94 6.17 15.28 14.00
CA CYS A 94 5.64 13.93 14.12
C CYS A 94 6.14 13.24 15.39
N GLU A 95 5.26 12.43 15.97
CA GLU A 95 5.63 11.49 17.03
C GLU A 95 6.52 10.37 16.47
N SER A 96 7.02 9.50 17.36
CA SER A 96 7.80 8.31 16.97
C SER A 96 7.07 7.33 16.05
N LYS A 97 5.75 7.45 15.91
CA LYS A 97 4.90 6.60 15.07
C LYS A 97 3.93 7.46 14.26
N THR A 98 3.54 6.97 13.09
CA THR A 98 2.53 7.58 12.24
C THR A 98 1.65 6.54 11.56
N ILE A 99 0.55 6.98 10.95
CA ILE A 99 -0.35 6.13 10.16
C ILE A 99 -0.06 6.38 8.68
N VAL A 100 0.24 5.31 7.94
CA VAL A 100 0.52 5.36 6.50
C VAL A 100 -0.51 4.51 5.75
N ASN A 101 -1.19 5.05 4.74
CA ASN A 101 -2.07 4.23 3.90
C ASN A 101 -1.23 3.37 2.96
N PHE A 102 -1.71 2.17 2.62
CA PHE A 102 -0.97 1.28 1.71
C PHE A 102 -0.73 1.89 0.32
N LYS A 103 -1.62 2.79 -0.12
CA LYS A 103 -1.45 3.52 -1.38
C LYS A 103 -0.34 4.58 -1.35
N ASP A 104 0.07 5.00 -0.15
CA ASP A 104 1.09 6.04 0.08
C ASP A 104 2.45 5.41 0.41
N ILE A 105 2.57 4.08 0.31
CA ILE A 105 3.84 3.35 0.40
C ILE A 105 4.54 3.48 -0.95
N ASP A 106 5.71 4.12 -0.94
CA ASP A 106 6.50 4.38 -2.15
C ASP A 106 7.34 3.15 -2.54
N GLU A 107 8.00 2.53 -1.55
CA GLU A 107 8.85 1.36 -1.76
C GLU A 107 9.06 0.57 -0.46
N TYR A 108 9.35 -0.73 -0.61
CA TYR A 108 9.84 -1.59 0.47
C TYR A 108 11.37 -1.52 0.50
N VAL A 109 11.93 -1.27 1.67
CA VAL A 109 13.37 -1.07 1.88
C VAL A 109 13.95 -2.10 2.85
N LYS A 110 15.27 -2.17 2.90
CA LYS A 110 16.02 -2.82 3.97
C LYS A 110 17.05 -1.83 4.50
N VAL A 111 16.78 -1.32 5.67
CA VAL A 111 17.61 -0.38 6.38
C VAL A 111 18.70 -1.17 7.11
N PRO A 112 19.98 -0.76 7.01
CA PRO A 112 21.05 -1.40 7.75
C PRO A 112 20.77 -1.37 9.26
N SER A 113 20.91 -2.53 9.89
CA SER A 113 20.78 -2.72 11.34
C SER A 113 21.99 -2.21 12.12
#